data_AF-A0A7Z7B9L9-F1
#
_entry.id   AF-A0A7Z7B9L9-F1
#
_cell.length_a   1.000
_cell.length_b   1.000
_cell.length_c   1.000
_cell.angle_alpha   90.00
_cell.angle_beta   90.00
_cell.angle_gamma   90.00
#
_symmetry.space_group_name_H-M   'P 1'
#
loop_
_entity.id
_entity.type
_entity.pdbx_description
1 polymer ?
#
loop_
_entity_poly.entity_id
_entity_poly.type
_entity_poly.pdbx_seq_one_letter_code
_entity_poly.pdbx_strand_id
1 'polypeptide(L)'
;MGAAFTLTRFSEAFPVLRAQQTGINIAWIPGVVVVMSLAYALSAYPAGVVSDRSDRRVLLALGIVMLIAADLVLGASASIIAVLIGIALSGLHMGFTQGIFAAMVAETAPQSLRGTAFDVFNLAGGICMLLGSVIASWLWDRHGASATFLGGAVLAVLPLAMCRFAPSVARRKP
;
A
#
# COMPACT_ATOMS: atom_id res chain seq x y z
N MET A 1 -4.66 -9.83 -9.06
CA MET A 1 -3.67 -9.52 -8.01
C MET A 1 -3.55 -8.02 -7.80
N GLY A 2 -2.97 -7.27 -8.76
CA GLY A 2 -2.80 -5.82 -8.65
C GLY A 2 -4.10 -5.06 -8.32
N ALA A 3 -5.18 -5.30 -9.07
CA ALA A 3 -6.47 -4.65 -8.83
C ALA A 3 -7.03 -4.90 -7.41
N ALA A 4 -7.05 -6.14 -6.95
CA ALA A 4 -7.52 -6.50 -5.59
C ALA A 4 -6.66 -5.84 -4.51
N PHE A 5 -5.35 -5.72 -4.76
CA PHE A 5 -4.40 -5.05 -3.86
C PHE A 5 -4.62 -3.54 -3.81
N THR A 6 -4.80 -2.90 -4.97
CA THR A 6 -5.05 -1.46 -5.05
C THR A 6 -6.41 -1.09 -4.46
N LEU A 7 -7.38 -2.00 -4.50
CA LEU A 7 -8.69 -1.81 -3.88
C LEU A 7 -8.62 -1.79 -2.35
N THR A 8 -7.62 -2.49 -1.79
CA THR A 8 -7.32 -2.48 -0.36
C THR A 8 -6.52 -1.25 0.09
N ARG A 9 -5.73 -0.69 -0.82
CA ARG A 9 -5.10 0.62 -0.60
C ARG A 9 -6.14 1.71 -0.83
N PHE A 10 -6.91 2.02 0.21
CA PHE A 10 -7.65 3.29 0.25
C PHE A 10 -6.65 4.46 0.12
N SER A 11 -7.12 5.62 -0.36
CA SER A 11 -6.27 6.78 -0.67
C SER A 11 -5.25 7.11 0.44
N GLU A 12 -4.04 7.48 0.04
CA GLU A 12 -2.96 7.94 0.92
C GLU A 12 -3.33 9.18 1.77
N ALA A 13 -4.44 9.83 1.42
CA ALA A 13 -5.03 10.89 2.20
C ALA A 13 -5.47 10.43 3.59
N PHE A 14 -5.92 9.18 3.80
CA PHE A 14 -6.49 8.75 5.07
C PHE A 14 -5.48 8.69 6.23
N PRO A 15 -4.27 8.12 6.10
CA PRO A 15 -3.23 8.20 7.13
C PRO A 15 -2.85 9.66 7.50
N VAL A 16 -2.79 10.53 6.50
CA VAL A 16 -2.49 11.96 6.69
C VAL A 16 -3.64 12.67 7.43
N LEU A 17 -4.89 12.39 7.04
CA LEU A 17 -6.10 12.87 7.71
C LEU A 17 -6.17 12.38 9.16
N ARG A 18 -5.74 11.14 9.42
CA ARG A 18 -5.66 10.61 10.78
C ARG A 18 -4.65 11.37 11.63
N ALA A 19 -3.50 11.69 11.05
CA ALA A 19 -2.46 12.52 11.68
C ALA A 19 -3.01 13.88 12.11
N GLN A 20 -3.78 14.53 11.22
CA GLN A 20 -4.45 15.80 11.53
C GLN A 20 -5.47 15.66 12.67
N GLN A 21 -6.30 14.60 12.67
CA GLN A 21 -7.29 14.36 13.73
C GLN A 21 -6.66 14.13 15.11
N THR A 22 -5.44 13.59 15.17
CA THR A 22 -4.69 13.40 16.42
C THR A 22 -4.03 14.67 16.98
N GLY A 23 -4.34 15.84 16.41
CA GLY A 23 -3.87 17.13 16.92
C GLY A 23 -2.58 17.64 16.29
N ILE A 24 -2.08 16.99 15.23
CA ILE A 24 -1.00 17.55 14.42
C ILE A 24 -1.55 18.76 13.67
N ASN A 25 -0.93 19.93 13.90
CA ASN A 25 -1.30 21.15 13.22
C ASN A 25 -1.18 20.98 11.70
N ILE A 26 -2.16 21.50 10.95
CA ILE A 26 -2.22 21.50 9.48
C ILE A 26 -0.90 21.96 8.85
N ALA A 27 -0.18 22.90 9.47
CA ALA A 27 1.12 23.37 9.01
C ALA A 27 2.21 22.26 8.92
N TRP A 28 2.08 21.19 9.71
CA TRP A 28 3.01 20.05 9.73
C TRP A 28 2.58 18.88 8.84
N ILE A 29 1.44 18.96 8.16
CA ILE A 29 0.99 17.95 7.20
C ILE A 29 2.05 17.62 6.14
N PRO A 30 2.75 18.60 5.54
CA PRO A 30 3.85 18.30 4.62
C PRO A 30 4.95 17.45 5.27
N GLY A 31 5.25 17.66 6.56
CA GLY A 31 6.21 16.86 7.32
C GLY A 31 5.78 15.39 7.45
N VAL A 32 4.49 15.14 7.61
CA VAL A 32 3.93 13.77 7.62
C VAL A 32 4.16 13.08 6.27
N VAL A 33 3.91 13.78 5.17
CA VAL A 33 4.17 13.26 3.82
C VAL A 33 5.66 13.01 3.60
N VAL A 34 6.53 13.87 4.13
CA VAL A 34 7.98 13.67 4.10
C VAL A 34 8.37 12.39 4.84
N VAL A 35 7.85 12.15 6.04
CA VAL A 35 8.11 10.90 6.79
C VAL A 35 7.67 9.68 5.98
N MET A 36 6.48 9.74 5.38
CA MET A 36 5.95 8.66 4.56
C MET A 36 6.83 8.40 3.32
N SER A 37 7.27 9.48 2.66
CA SER A 37 8.16 9.44 1.49
C SER A 37 9.56 8.95 1.85
N LEU A 38 10.07 9.30 3.03
CA LEU A 38 11.36 8.81 3.52
C LEU A 38 11.31 7.30 3.78
N ALA A 39 10.25 6.83 4.45
CA ALA A 39 10.02 5.41 4.68
C ALA A 39 9.87 4.64 3.36
N TYR A 40 9.15 5.22 2.39
CA TYR A 40 9.05 4.70 1.03
C TYR A 40 10.42 4.60 0.35
N ALA A 41 11.21 5.68 0.34
CA ALA A 41 12.52 5.69 -0.30
C ALA A 41 13.50 4.70 0.35
N LEU A 42 13.51 4.64 1.69
CA LEU A 42 14.34 3.73 2.47
C LEU A 42 13.98 2.27 2.26
N SER A 43 12.70 1.95 1.98
CA SER A 43 12.27 0.59 1.69
C SER A 43 12.39 0.22 0.22
N ALA A 44 12.21 1.16 -0.72
CA ALA A 44 12.24 0.89 -2.14
C ALA A 44 13.58 0.31 -2.60
N TYR A 45 14.70 0.85 -2.09
CA TYR A 45 16.03 0.35 -2.43
C TYR A 45 16.29 -1.10 -1.97
N PRO A 46 16.16 -1.45 -0.67
CA PRO A 46 16.34 -2.83 -0.22
C PRO A 46 15.26 -3.76 -0.78
N ALA A 47 14.01 -3.31 -0.92
CA ALA A 47 12.96 -4.12 -1.52
C ALA A 47 13.27 -4.48 -2.98
N GLY A 48 13.85 -3.57 -3.76
CA GLY A 48 14.32 -3.86 -5.12
C GLY A 48 15.41 -4.92 -5.14
N VAL A 49 16.45 -4.75 -4.31
CA VAL A 49 17.58 -5.71 -4.23
C VAL A 49 17.10 -7.09 -3.74
N VAL A 50 16.20 -7.15 -2.75
CA VAL A 50 15.64 -8.41 -2.24
C VAL A 50 14.65 -9.02 -3.24
N SER A 51 13.87 -8.21 -3.97
CA SER A 51 13.02 -8.65 -5.09
C SER A 51 13.80 -9.37 -6.17
N ASP A 52 15.02 -8.92 -6.46
CA ASP A 52 15.85 -9.54 -7.47
C ASP A 52 16.41 -10.90 -7.01
N ARG A 53 16.51 -11.14 -5.71
CA ARG A 53 17.13 -12.33 -5.11
C ARG A 53 16.14 -13.35 -4.53
N SER A 54 14.96 -12.92 -4.11
CA SER A 54 13.95 -13.72 -3.40
C SER A 54 12.66 -13.89 -4.20
N ASP A 55 11.81 -14.83 -3.78
CA ASP A 55 10.49 -15.01 -4.37
C ASP A 55 9.61 -13.77 -4.14
N ARG A 56 9.23 -13.10 -5.24
CA ARG A 56 8.38 -11.90 -5.24
C ARG A 56 7.08 -12.07 -4.46
N ARG A 57 6.56 -13.30 -4.37
CA ARG A 57 5.40 -13.65 -3.55
C ARG A 57 5.61 -13.40 -2.06
N VAL A 58 6.78 -13.76 -1.53
CA VAL A 58 7.10 -13.58 -0.11
C VAL A 58 7.19 -12.10 0.21
N LEU A 59 7.79 -11.31 -0.69
CA LEU A 59 7.86 -9.86 -0.53
C LEU A 59 6.49 -9.19 -0.64
N LEU A 60 5.63 -9.62 -1.58
CA LEU A 60 4.24 -9.14 -1.66
C LEU A 60 3.47 -9.46 -0.38
N ALA A 61 3.60 -10.68 0.14
CA ALA A 61 2.98 -11.07 1.40
C ALA A 61 3.50 -10.23 2.58
N LEU A 62 4.81 -9.97 2.64
CA LEU A 62 5.42 -9.11 3.65
C LEU A 62 4.87 -7.67 3.58
N GLY A 63 4.73 -7.12 2.36
CA GLY A 63 4.14 -5.81 2.14
C GLY A 63 2.67 -5.73 2.61
N ILE A 64 1.89 -6.80 2.43
CA ILE A 64 0.51 -6.87 2.94
C ILE A 64 0.47 -6.98 4.46
N VAL A 65 1.37 -7.76 5.06
CA VAL A 65 1.48 -7.84 6.53
C VAL A 65 1.84 -6.48 7.13
N MET A 66 2.75 -5.73 6.49
CA MET A 66 3.08 -4.37 6.88
C MET A 66 1.87 -3.43 6.74
N LEU A 67 1.08 -3.56 5.68
CA LEU A 67 -0.16 -2.79 5.50
C LEU A 67 -1.18 -3.08 6.61
N ILE A 68 -1.44 -4.36 6.90
CA ILE A 68 -2.34 -4.77 7.98
C ILE A 68 -1.87 -4.20 9.32
N ALA A 69 -0.56 -4.28 9.61
CA ALA A 69 0.01 -3.72 10.82
C ALA A 69 -0.15 -2.18 10.87
N ALA A 70 0.04 -1.49 9.75
CA ALA A 70 -0.15 -0.04 9.66
C ALA A 70 -1.61 0.35 9.99
N ASP A 71 -2.56 -0.33 9.34
CA ASP A 71 -3.99 -0.11 9.52
C ASP A 71 -4.43 -0.43 10.95
N LEU A 72 -3.93 -1.51 11.54
CA LEU A 72 -4.22 -1.87 12.93
C LEU A 72 -3.71 -0.80 13.90
N VAL A 73 -2.50 -0.29 13.69
CA VAL A 73 -1.90 0.76 14.53
C VAL A 73 -2.69 2.08 14.40
N LEU A 74 -3.03 2.49 13.17
CA LEU A 74 -3.81 3.70 12.89
C LEU A 74 -5.26 3.61 13.40
N GLY A 75 -5.81 2.41 13.40
CA GLY A 75 -7.17 2.12 13.88
C GLY A 75 -7.29 2.01 15.39
N ALA A 76 -6.32 1.35 16.05
CA ALA A 76 -6.39 1.01 17.47
C ALA A 76 -5.93 2.14 18.41
N SER A 77 -5.06 3.04 17.95
CA SER A 77 -4.47 4.08 18.81
C SER A 77 -4.67 5.48 18.23
N ALA A 78 -4.97 6.44 19.12
CA ALA A 78 -5.10 7.86 18.80
C ALA A 78 -3.88 8.68 19.28
N SER A 79 -2.78 8.01 19.66
CA SER A 79 -1.54 8.69 20.04
C SER A 79 -0.77 9.17 18.81
N ILE A 80 -0.22 10.39 18.87
CA ILE A 80 0.63 10.96 17.81
C ILE A 80 1.78 10.02 17.44
N ILE A 81 2.42 9.40 18.44
CA ILE A 81 3.54 8.46 18.21
C ILE A 81 3.05 7.22 17.45
N ALA A 82 1.90 6.66 17.85
CA ALA A 82 1.32 5.51 17.17
C ALA A 82 0.95 5.83 15.72
N VAL A 83 0.38 7.02 15.47
CA VAL A 83 0.04 7.47 14.12
C VAL A 83 1.30 7.65 13.27
N LEU A 84 2.37 8.23 13.80
CA LEU A 84 3.65 8.35 13.09
C LEU A 84 4.23 6.97 12.74
N ILE A 85 4.16 6.00 13.66
CA ILE A 85 4.59 4.61 13.38
C ILE A 85 3.73 3.99 12.28
N GLY A 86 2.40 4.16 12.33
CA GLY A 86 1.48 3.68 11.31
C GLY A 86 1.73 4.29 9.93
N ILE A 87 2.03 5.59 9.86
CA ILE A 87 2.41 6.30 8.63
C ILE A 87 3.75 5.79 8.09
N ALA A 88 4.75 5.61 8.96
CA ALA A 88 6.04 5.05 8.55
C ALA A 88 5.87 3.62 8.00
N LEU A 89 5.08 2.78 8.67
CA LEU A 89 4.75 1.43 8.18
C LEU A 89 4.01 1.48 6.84
N SER A 90 3.08 2.43 6.67
CA SER A 90 2.35 2.63 5.41
C SER A 90 3.31 2.97 4.26
N GLY A 91 4.25 3.89 4.49
CA GLY A 91 5.30 4.23 3.52
C GLY A 91 6.23 3.06 3.22
N LEU A 92 6.60 2.28 4.24
CA LEU A 92 7.42 1.08 4.09
C LEU A 92 6.74 0.04 3.20
N HIS A 93 5.47 -0.26 3.49
CA HIS A 93 4.63 -1.14 2.67
C HIS A 93 4.63 -0.70 1.19
N MET A 94 4.50 0.61 0.92
CA MET A 94 4.47 1.11 -0.46
C MET A 94 5.77 0.82 -1.20
N GLY A 95 6.94 0.98 -0.56
CA GLY A 95 8.22 0.71 -1.19
C GLY A 95 8.38 -0.75 -1.60
N PHE A 96 7.91 -1.67 -0.76
CA PHE A 96 7.90 -3.10 -1.10
C PHE A 96 6.95 -3.41 -2.26
N THR A 97 5.75 -2.83 -2.24
CA THR A 97 4.71 -3.29 -3.16
C THR A 97 4.79 -2.60 -4.54
N GLN A 98 5.04 -1.30 -4.57
CA GLN A 98 5.14 -0.51 -5.81
C GLN A 98 6.28 -1.00 -6.70
N GLY A 99 7.46 -1.25 -6.12
CA GLY A 99 8.62 -1.75 -6.87
C GLY A 99 8.36 -3.11 -7.52
N ILE A 100 7.71 -4.02 -6.80
CA ILE A 100 7.40 -5.36 -7.32
C ILE A 100 6.35 -5.30 -8.42
N PHE A 101 5.30 -4.50 -8.26
CA PHE A 101 4.29 -4.35 -9.30
C PHE A 101 4.88 -3.73 -10.57
N ALA A 102 5.72 -2.71 -10.44
CA ALA A 102 6.39 -2.10 -11.59
C ALA A 102 7.27 -3.12 -12.33
N ALA A 103 8.04 -3.94 -11.60
CA ALA A 103 8.84 -5.01 -12.19
C ALA A 103 7.99 -6.07 -12.90
N MET A 104 6.89 -6.51 -12.29
CA MET A 104 5.97 -7.49 -12.89
C MET A 104 5.32 -6.98 -14.18
N VAL A 105 4.90 -5.71 -14.22
CA VAL A 105 4.34 -5.09 -15.43
C VAL A 105 5.39 -4.99 -16.53
N ALA A 106 6.61 -4.56 -16.20
CA ALA A 106 7.70 -4.41 -17.17
C ALA A 106 8.18 -5.74 -17.77
N GLU A 107 8.09 -6.84 -17.03
CA GLU A 107 8.43 -8.19 -17.50
C GLU A 107 7.33 -8.86 -18.32
N THR A 108 6.07 -8.60 -17.99
CA THR A 108 4.93 -9.20 -18.72
C THR A 108 4.70 -8.51 -20.06
N ALA A 109 5.08 -7.23 -20.17
CA ALA A 109 4.87 -6.41 -21.36
C ALA A 109 6.05 -6.45 -22.35
N PRO A 110 5.78 -6.60 -23.67
CA PRO A 110 6.79 -6.41 -24.72
C PRO A 110 7.40 -5.01 -24.65
N GLN A 111 8.70 -4.87 -24.97
CA GLN A 111 9.41 -3.58 -24.89
C GLN A 111 8.69 -2.42 -25.60
N SER A 112 8.05 -2.69 -26.74
CA SER A 112 7.28 -1.71 -27.52
C SER A 112 5.96 -1.27 -26.90
N LEU A 113 5.39 -2.06 -25.97
CA LEU A 113 4.07 -1.82 -25.36
C LEU A 113 4.14 -1.61 -23.85
N ARG A 114 5.34 -1.44 -23.27
CA ARG A 114 5.52 -1.22 -21.83
C ARG A 114 4.76 0.00 -21.33
N GLY A 115 4.80 1.12 -22.07
CA GLY A 115 4.05 2.33 -21.73
C GLY A 115 2.56 2.05 -21.56
N THR A 116 1.95 1.41 -22.57
CA THR A 116 0.53 1.03 -22.53
C THR A 116 0.19 0.06 -21.40
N ALA A 117 1.07 -0.90 -21.11
CA ALA A 117 0.87 -1.83 -20.00
C ALA A 117 0.90 -1.12 -18.63
N PHE A 118 1.80 -0.14 -18.46
CA PHE A 118 1.80 0.73 -17.28
C PHE A 118 0.55 1.59 -17.21
N ASP A 119 0.10 2.17 -18.32
CA ASP A 119 -1.11 2.99 -18.35
C ASP A 119 -2.36 2.19 -17.97
N VAL A 120 -2.54 1.00 -18.55
CA VAL A 120 -3.67 0.10 -18.22
C VAL A 120 -3.60 -0.34 -16.76
N PHE A 121 -2.40 -0.67 -16.26
CA PHE A 121 -2.21 -1.03 -14.85
C PHE A 121 -2.57 0.13 -13.91
N ASN A 122 -2.12 1.34 -14.21
CA ASN A 122 -2.43 2.54 -13.43
C ASN A 122 -3.92 2.92 -13.53
N LEU A 123 -4.55 2.80 -14.70
CA LEU A 123 -5.97 3.05 -14.90
C LEU A 123 -6.81 2.08 -14.07
N ALA A 124 -6.53 0.77 -14.18
CA ALA A 124 -7.22 -0.25 -13.40
C ALA A 124 -7.00 -0.05 -11.90
N GLY A 125 -5.76 0.27 -11.49
CA GLY A 125 -5.42 0.62 -10.11
C GLY A 125 -6.18 1.84 -9.62
N GLY A 126 -6.26 2.90 -10.42
CA GLY A 126 -6.97 4.13 -10.12
C GLY A 126 -8.47 3.92 -9.93
N ILE A 127 -9.12 3.12 -10.79
CA ILE A 127 -10.53 2.75 -10.64
C ILE A 127 -10.76 2.00 -9.31
N CYS A 128 -9.91 1.03 -9.00
CA CYS A 128 -9.98 0.29 -7.74
C CYS A 128 -9.77 1.22 -6.53
N MET A 129 -8.80 2.12 -6.61
CA MET A 129 -8.51 3.11 -5.56
C MET A 129 -9.69 4.06 -5.36
N LEU A 130 -10.34 4.50 -6.43
CA LEU A 130 -11.51 5.38 -6.37
C LEU A 130 -12.68 4.69 -5.66
N LEU A 131 -12.99 3.46 -6.07
CA LEU A 131 -14.04 2.65 -5.42
C LEU A 131 -13.72 2.39 -3.94
N GLY A 132 -12.48 2.00 -3.64
CA GLY A 132 -12.03 1.80 -2.26
C GLY A 132 -12.15 3.08 -1.45
N SER A 133 -11.71 4.22 -1.99
CA SER A 133 -11.75 5.51 -1.29
C SER A 133 -13.18 5.98 -1.02
N VAL A 134 -14.14 5.75 -1.93
CA VAL A 134 -15.56 6.06 -1.69
C VAL A 134 -16.10 5.23 -0.52
N ILE A 135 -15.79 3.93 -0.48
CA ILE A 135 -16.20 3.04 0.62
C ILE A 135 -15.55 3.48 1.93
N ALA A 136 -14.25 3.80 1.91
CA ALA A 136 -13.50 4.27 3.07
C ALA A 136 -14.02 5.61 3.59
N SER A 137 -14.29 6.59 2.72
CA SER A 137 -14.89 7.86 3.09
C SER A 137 -16.27 7.67 3.73
N TRP A 138 -17.13 6.85 3.13
CA TRP A 138 -18.44 6.55 3.70
C TRP A 138 -18.35 5.90 5.08
N LEU A 139 -17.39 5.00 5.27
CA LEU A 139 -17.13 4.35 6.55
C LEU A 139 -16.57 5.32 7.59
N TRP A 140 -15.70 6.24 7.16
CA TRP A 140 -15.10 7.29 7.98
C TRP A 140 -16.14 8.27 8.50
N ASP A 141 -17.05 8.72 7.65
CA ASP A 141 -18.09 9.68 8.03
C ASP A 141 -19.10 9.07 9.01
N ARG A 142 -19.41 7.77 8.87
CA ARG A 142 -20.42 7.07 9.69
C ARG A 142 -19.88 6.50 10.99
N HIS A 143 -18.68 5.92 10.97
CA HIS A 143 -18.12 5.11 12.07
C HIS A 143 -16.76 5.62 12.55
N GLY A 144 -16.25 6.71 11.95
CA GLY A 144 -14.96 7.32 12.31
C GLY A 144 -13.75 6.62 11.69
N ALA A 145 -12.59 7.21 11.95
CA ALA A 145 -11.32 6.75 11.40
C ALA A 145 -10.95 5.32 11.82
N SER A 146 -11.18 4.97 13.09
CA SER A 146 -10.82 3.65 13.62
C SER A 146 -11.52 2.51 12.87
N ALA A 147 -12.81 2.66 12.57
CA ALA A 147 -13.56 1.69 11.79
C ALA A 147 -13.08 1.59 10.34
N THR A 148 -12.63 2.71 9.76
CA THR A 148 -12.12 2.76 8.39
C THR A 148 -10.82 1.98 8.25
N PHE A 149 -9.86 2.21 9.15
CA PHE A 149 -8.59 1.47 9.13
C PHE A 149 -8.77 0.00 9.52
N LEU A 150 -9.60 -0.32 10.52
CA LEU A 150 -9.88 -1.72 10.87
C LEU A 150 -10.60 -2.47 9.73
N GLY A 151 -11.57 -1.81 9.08
CA GLY A 151 -12.22 -2.34 7.87
C GLY A 151 -11.20 -2.58 6.76
N GLY A 152 -10.23 -1.68 6.62
CA GLY A 152 -9.10 -1.84 5.70
C GLY A 152 -8.20 -3.02 5.99
N ALA A 153 -7.82 -3.21 7.26
CA ALA A 153 -7.05 -4.36 7.71
C ALA A 153 -7.77 -5.69 7.39
N VAL A 154 -9.09 -5.76 7.60
CA VAL A 154 -9.90 -6.94 7.24
C VAL A 154 -9.93 -7.15 5.73
N LEU A 155 -10.11 -6.09 4.95
CA LEU A 155 -10.08 -6.14 3.49
C LEU A 155 -8.70 -6.59 2.98
N ALA A 156 -7.62 -6.30 3.70
CA ALA A 156 -6.25 -6.71 3.36
C ALA A 156 -5.97 -8.20 3.60
N VAL A 157 -6.80 -8.88 4.39
CA VAL A 157 -6.73 -10.34 4.56
C VAL A 157 -7.09 -11.07 3.26
N LEU A 158 -8.02 -10.53 2.46
CA LEU A 158 -8.42 -11.10 1.17
C LEU A 158 -7.24 -11.23 0.18
N PRO A 159 -6.51 -10.16 -0.18
CA PRO A 159 -5.34 -10.27 -1.06
C PRO A 159 -4.21 -11.08 -0.42
N LEU A 160 -4.05 -11.06 0.92
CA LEU A 160 -3.09 -11.93 1.60
C LEU A 160 -3.40 -13.42 1.37
N ALA A 161 -4.68 -13.79 1.49
CA ALA A 161 -5.15 -15.14 1.21
C ALA A 161 -4.98 -15.49 -0.27
N MET A 162 -5.27 -14.56 -1.18
CA MET A 162 -5.06 -14.75 -2.62
C MET A 162 -3.57 -14.93 -2.98
N CYS A 163 -2.64 -14.28 -2.26
CA CYS A 163 -1.20 -14.47 -2.45
C CYS A 163 -0.75 -15.94 -2.27
N ARG A 164 -1.44 -16.72 -1.42
CA ARG A 164 -1.19 -18.18 -1.30
C ARG A 164 -1.55 -18.94 -2.58
N PHE A 165 -2.59 -18.50 -3.30
CA PHE A 165 -3.10 -19.13 -4.53
C PHE A 165 -2.53 -18.53 -5.82
N ALA A 166 -1.74 -17.45 -5.75
CA ALA A 166 -1.03 -16.96 -6.93
C ALA A 166 -0.24 -18.12 -7.59
N PRO A 167 0.02 -18.12 -8.90
CA PRO A 167 1.05 -18.97 -9.49
C PRO A 167 2.44 -18.46 -9.12
N SER A 168 3.42 -19.35 -8.97
CA SER A 168 4.81 -18.95 -8.73
C SER A 168 5.29 -18.46 -10.06
N VAL A 169 5.47 -17.15 -10.20
CA VAL A 169 6.14 -16.60 -11.38
C VAL A 169 7.61 -17.00 -11.23
N ALA A 170 7.88 -18.24 -11.62
CA ALA A 170 9.20 -18.84 -11.56
C ALA A 170 10.12 -18.07 -12.51
N ARG A 171 11.33 -17.75 -12.01
CA ARG A 171 12.41 -17.09 -12.75
C ARG A 171 12.57 -17.69 -14.16
N ARG A 172 12.38 -16.88 -15.20
CA ARG A 172 13.19 -17.05 -16.42
C ARG A 172 14.58 -16.50 -16.10
N LYS A 173 15.54 -17.39 -15.85
CA LYS A 173 16.95 -17.04 -15.93
C LYS A 173 17.27 -16.63 -17.38
N PRO A 174 18.19 -15.67 -17.59
CA PRO A 174 18.73 -15.36 -18.91
C PRO A 174 19.47 -16.57 -19.51
#